data_AF-A0A174L9U4-F1
#
_entry.id   AF-A0A174L9U4-F1
#
_cell.length_a   1.000
_cell.length_b   1.000
_cell.length_c   1.000
_cell.angle_alpha   90.00
_cell.angle_beta   90.00
_cell.angle_gamma   90.00
#
_symmetry.space_group_name_H-M   'P 1'
#
loop_
_entity.id
_entity.type
_entity.pdbx_description
1 polymer ?
#
loop_
_entity_poly.entity_id
_entity_poly.type
_entity_poly.pdbx_seq_one_letter_code
_entity_poly.pdbx_strand_id
1 'polypeptide(L)'
;MDKELVDIISDLKNELRVITERINSIERVVLADKKNMTEDQCINKSVEDTGDVGKFFDEVYKNINDHIKYKTWIETNVKTTIIKEDTIIIRCVNSFNYDILKKRYYDLLRKSTKYKVVIEEVK
;
A
#
# COMPACT_ATOMS: atom_id res chain seq x y z
N MET A 1 0.22 -34.17 -36.18
CA MET A 1 -0.12 -33.23 -35.09
C MET A 1 -1.63 -33.29 -34.96
N ASP A 2 -2.14 -33.79 -33.84
CA ASP A 2 -3.57 -34.06 -33.69
C ASP A 2 -4.37 -32.75 -33.71
N LYS A 3 -5.43 -32.74 -34.52
CA LYS A 3 -6.31 -31.57 -34.72
C LYS A 3 -6.86 -31.05 -33.38
N GLU A 4 -7.15 -31.97 -32.46
CA GLU A 4 -7.59 -31.68 -31.10
C GLU A 4 -6.55 -30.91 -30.27
N LEU A 5 -5.26 -31.24 -30.39
CA LEU A 5 -4.18 -30.48 -29.74
C LEU A 5 -4.04 -29.07 -30.31
N VAL A 6 -4.27 -28.89 -31.61
CA VAL A 6 -4.21 -27.57 -32.26
C VAL A 6 -5.37 -26.68 -31.79
N ASP A 7 -6.56 -27.25 -31.64
CA ASP A 7 -7.74 -26.53 -31.16
C ASP A 7 -7.56 -26.09 -29.69
N ILE A 8 -7.07 -26.98 -28.81
CA ILE A 8 -6.77 -26.65 -27.41
C ILE A 8 -5.72 -25.53 -27.30
N ILE A 9 -4.65 -25.59 -28.11
CA ILE A 9 -3.61 -24.55 -28.13
C ILE A 9 -4.19 -23.21 -28.61
N SER A 10 -5.10 -23.23 -29.57
CA SER A 10 -5.78 -22.02 -30.06
C SER A 10 -6.65 -21.39 -28.97
N ASP A 11 -7.40 -22.19 -28.22
CA ASP A 11 -8.26 -21.73 -27.13
C ASP A 11 -7.44 -21.14 -25.98
N LEU A 12 -6.37 -21.81 -25.55
CA LEU A 12 -5.45 -21.30 -24.53
C LEU A 12 -4.81 -19.97 -24.95
N LYS A 13 -4.48 -19.82 -26.24
CA LYS A 13 -3.92 -18.56 -26.77
C LYS A 13 -4.95 -17.42 -26.74
N ASN A 14 -6.22 -17.71 -27.00
CA ASN A 14 -7.29 -16.73 -26.89
C ASN A 14 -7.55 -16.32 -25.44
N GLU A 15 -7.58 -17.29 -24.52
CA GLU A 15 -7.73 -17.00 -23.08
C GLU A 15 -6.57 -16.13 -22.55
N LEU A 16 -5.33 -16.46 -22.94
CA LEU A 16 -4.15 -15.68 -22.58
C LEU A 16 -4.27 -14.23 -23.07
N ARG A 17 -4.74 -14.04 -24.32
CA ARG A 17 -4.97 -12.70 -24.89
C ARG A 17 -5.98 -11.91 -24.06
N VAL A 18 -7.11 -12.52 -23.69
CA VAL A 18 -8.15 -11.88 -22.87
C VAL A 18 -7.62 -11.50 -21.50
N ILE A 19 -6.81 -12.37 -20.87
CA ILE A 19 -6.18 -12.06 -19.58
C ILE A 19 -5.23 -10.86 -19.71
N THR A 20 -4.40 -10.82 -20.76
CA THR A 20 -3.48 -9.70 -21.01
C THR A 20 -4.23 -8.38 -21.21
N GLU A 21 -5.32 -8.38 -21.97
CA GLU A 21 -6.16 -7.19 -22.18
C GLU A 21 -6.79 -6.69 -20.87
N ARG A 22 -7.24 -7.61 -20.00
CA ARG A 22 -7.78 -7.28 -18.68
C ARG A 22 -6.72 -6.67 -17.76
N ILE A 23 -5.50 -7.23 -17.74
CA ILE A 23 -4.38 -6.68 -16.97
C ILE A 23 -4.07 -5.25 -17.44
N ASN A 24 -3.94 -5.03 -18.76
CA ASN A 24 -3.69 -3.70 -19.31
C ASN A 24 -4.82 -2.71 -18.99
N SER A 25 -6.07 -3.17 -18.92
CA SER A 25 -7.20 -2.33 -18.49
C SER A 25 -7.08 -1.94 -17.01
N ILE A 26 -6.73 -2.88 -16.13
CA ILE A 26 -6.52 -2.61 -14.70
C ILE A 26 -5.35 -1.65 -14.50
N GLU A 27 -4.23 -1.85 -15.21
CA GLU A 27 -3.08 -0.93 -15.15
C GLU A 27 -3.47 0.49 -15.54
N ARG A 28 -4.31 0.67 -16.57
CA ARG A 28 -4.82 2.00 -16.96
C ARG A 28 -5.70 2.62 -15.88
N VAL A 29 -6.58 1.86 -15.23
CA VAL A 29 -7.41 2.35 -14.12
C VAL A 29 -6.53 2.74 -12.93
N VAL A 30 -5.58 1.91 -12.54
CA VAL A 30 -4.64 2.20 -11.44
C VAL A 30 -3.78 3.43 -11.74
N LEU A 31 -3.35 3.63 -12.99
CA LEU A 31 -2.62 4.83 -13.40
C LEU A 31 -3.51 6.08 -13.45
N ALA A 32 -4.77 5.95 -13.84
CA ALA A 32 -5.74 7.05 -13.80
C ALA A 32 -6.06 7.46 -12.37
N ASP A 33 -6.26 6.50 -11.47
CA ASP A 33 -6.44 6.75 -10.03
C ASP A 33 -5.20 7.41 -9.42
N LYS A 34 -3.99 7.01 -9.83
CA LYS A 34 -2.74 7.70 -9.43
C LYS A 34 -2.69 9.15 -9.92
N LYS A 35 -3.15 9.45 -11.13
CA LYS A 35 -3.21 10.83 -11.67
C LYS A 35 -4.25 11.68 -10.95
N ASN A 36 -5.41 11.11 -10.62
CA ASN A 36 -6.44 11.79 -9.85
C ASN A 36 -6.01 11.98 -8.38
N MET A 37 -5.20 11.09 -7.81
CA MET A 37 -4.58 11.26 -6.48
C MET A 37 -3.53 12.38 -6.44
N THR A 38 -2.85 12.70 -7.55
CA THR A 38 -1.87 13.80 -7.58
C THR A 38 -2.50 15.20 -7.58
N GLU A 39 -3.77 15.35 -7.98
CA GLU A 39 -4.45 16.65 -7.94
C GLU A 39 -5.13 16.90 -6.58
N ASP A 40 -5.56 15.86 -5.86
CA ASP A 40 -6.22 15.98 -4.55
C ASP A 40 -5.27 15.94 -3.33
N GLN A 41 -3.98 15.68 -3.51
CA GLN A 41 -2.99 15.66 -2.41
C GLN A 41 -2.05 16.87 -2.44
N CYS A 42 -2.61 18.07 -2.32
CA CYS A 42 -1.87 19.24 -1.82
C CYS A 42 -2.53 19.92 -0.61
N ILE A 43 -3.58 19.33 -0.03
CA ILE A 43 -4.26 19.91 1.14
C ILE A 43 -4.37 18.85 2.22
N ASN A 44 -3.34 18.77 3.06
CA ASN A 44 -3.45 18.90 4.52
C ASN A 44 -2.06 18.85 5.15
N LYS A 45 -1.40 20.02 5.17
CA LYS A 45 -0.51 20.36 6.28
C LYS A 45 -1.34 20.45 7.55
N SER A 46 -1.50 19.32 8.22
CA SER A 46 -1.62 19.29 9.69
C SER A 46 -0.90 18.05 10.20
N VAL A 47 0.37 17.94 9.79
CA VAL A 47 1.36 17.34 10.68
C VAL A 47 1.48 18.34 11.83
N GLU A 48 0.70 18.13 12.89
CA GLU A 48 1.15 18.56 14.21
C GLU A 48 2.46 17.81 14.44
N ASP A 49 3.56 18.48 14.11
CA ASP A 49 4.92 18.02 14.22
C ASP A 49 5.27 17.89 15.70
N THR A 50 4.76 16.84 16.34
CA THR A 50 5.37 16.30 17.53
C THR A 50 6.50 15.43 17.01
N GLY A 51 7.75 15.89 17.08
CA GLY A 51 8.94 15.22 16.54
C GLY A 51 9.14 13.74 16.92
N ASP A 52 8.27 13.18 17.76
CA ASP A 52 8.15 11.77 18.10
C ASP A 52 7.59 10.90 16.95
N VAL A 53 6.76 11.43 16.05
CA VAL A 53 6.28 10.68 14.87
C VAL A 53 7.42 10.40 13.88
N GLY A 54 8.28 11.41 13.64
CA GLY A 54 9.47 11.25 12.80
C GLY A 54 10.42 10.19 13.39
N LYS A 55 10.70 10.29 14.69
CA LYS A 55 11.55 9.31 15.40
C LYS A 55 10.98 7.89 15.37
N PHE A 56 9.67 7.73 15.49
CA PHE A 56 9.03 6.42 15.37
C PHE A 56 9.32 5.80 14.00
N PHE A 57 9.09 6.56 12.92
CA PHE A 57 9.38 6.04 11.59
C PHE A 57 10.87 5.79 11.39
N ASP A 58 11.77 6.60 11.97
CA ASP A 58 13.22 6.35 11.98
C ASP A 58 13.61 5.03 12.66
N GLU A 59 13.00 4.69 13.80
CA GLU A 59 13.20 3.39 14.44
C GLU A 59 12.70 2.23 13.57
N VAL A 60 11.54 2.41 12.92
CA VAL A 60 11.02 1.41 11.99
C VAL A 60 11.89 1.30 10.74
N TYR A 61 12.41 2.42 10.22
CA TYR A 61 13.31 2.48 9.07
C TYR A 61 14.56 1.65 9.33
N LYS A 62 15.19 1.78 10.51
CA LYS A 62 16.40 1.01 10.87
C LYS A 62 16.21 -0.51 10.83
N ASN A 63 14.99 -0.99 11.04
CA ASN A 63 14.68 -2.42 11.08
C ASN A 63 14.27 -2.99 9.71
N ILE A 64 14.26 -2.17 8.65
CA ILE A 64 13.82 -2.54 7.30
C ILE A 64 14.97 -2.37 6.32
N ASN A 65 15.45 -3.48 5.74
CA ASN A 65 16.57 -3.51 4.79
C ASN A 65 16.35 -2.72 3.48
N ASP A 66 15.13 -2.26 3.19
CA ASP A 66 14.78 -1.54 1.95
C ASP A 66 14.04 -0.22 2.26
N HIS A 67 14.81 0.78 2.69
CA HIS A 67 14.33 2.10 3.09
C HIS A 67 13.52 2.83 2.00
N ILE A 68 13.85 2.61 0.72
CA ILE A 68 13.19 3.30 -0.41
C ILE A 68 11.76 2.77 -0.59
N LYS A 69 11.57 1.44 -0.62
CA LYS A 69 10.22 0.86 -0.74
C LYS A 69 9.33 1.21 0.45
N TYR A 70 9.91 1.32 1.64
CA TYR A 70 9.15 1.60 2.84
C TYR A 70 8.77 3.08 3.00
N LYS A 71 9.64 4.02 2.62
CA LYS A 71 9.30 5.45 2.60
C LYS A 71 8.14 5.74 1.64
N THR A 72 8.25 5.23 0.40
CA THR A 72 7.15 5.29 -0.57
C THR A 72 5.89 4.64 -0.03
N TRP A 73 6.02 3.58 0.77
CA TRP A 73 4.88 2.90 1.37
C TRP A 73 4.20 3.74 2.47
N ILE A 74 4.93 4.36 3.40
CA ILE A 74 4.35 5.23 4.43
C ILE A 74 3.56 6.37 3.78
N GLU A 75 4.20 7.07 2.86
CA GLU A 75 3.62 8.26 2.19
C GLU A 75 2.37 7.90 1.38
N THR A 76 2.30 6.69 0.82
CA THR A 76 1.17 6.27 -0.03
C THR A 76 0.04 5.55 0.72
N ASN A 77 0.28 5.07 1.93
CA ASN A 77 -0.70 4.23 2.67
C ASN A 77 -1.21 4.87 3.95
N VAL A 78 -0.49 5.86 4.51
CA VAL A 78 -0.80 6.47 5.81
C VAL A 78 -1.28 7.91 5.62
N LYS A 79 -2.49 8.20 6.08
CA LYS A 79 -3.08 9.54 6.12
C LYS A 79 -2.59 10.34 7.33
N THR A 80 -2.54 9.70 8.49
CA THR A 80 -2.12 10.34 9.75
C THR A 80 -1.56 9.29 10.70
N THR A 81 -0.54 9.67 11.48
CA THR A 81 -0.04 8.86 12.59
C THR A 81 -0.14 9.65 13.87
N ILE A 82 -0.70 9.05 14.91
CA ILE A 82 -0.88 9.66 16.22
C ILE A 82 -0.17 8.79 17.24
N ILE A 83 0.72 9.38 18.05
CA ILE A 83 1.33 8.71 19.20
C ILE A 83 0.63 9.21 20.45
N LYS A 84 0.04 8.29 21.23
CA LYS A 84 -0.56 8.58 22.53
C LYS A 84 0.00 7.60 23.55
N GLU A 85 0.73 8.12 24.52
CA GLU A 85 1.34 7.35 25.61
C GLU A 85 2.21 6.19 25.09
N ASP A 86 1.67 4.97 25.08
CA ASP A 86 2.31 3.74 24.63
C ASP A 86 1.73 3.19 23.32
N THR A 87 0.79 3.91 22.70
CA THR A 87 0.02 3.45 21.55
C THR A 87 0.23 4.35 20.33
N ILE A 88 0.47 3.73 19.18
CA ILE A 88 0.55 4.39 17.88
C ILE A 88 -0.68 4.02 17.07
N ILE A 89 -1.38 5.04 16.60
CA ILE A 89 -2.57 4.92 15.77
C ILE A 89 -2.19 5.37 14.36
N ILE A 90 -2.19 4.42 13.42
CA ILE A 90 -1.93 4.65 11.99
C ILE A 90 -3.28 4.68 11.27
N ARG A 91 -3.65 5.83 10.73
CA ARG A 91 -4.88 6.01 9.94
C ARG A 91 -4.56 5.89 8.47
N CYS A 92 -5.23 4.96 7.79
CA CYS A 92 -5.00 4.69 6.38
C CYS A 92 -5.77 5.65 5.48
N VAL A 93 -5.25 5.88 4.27
CA VAL A 93 -5.89 6.78 3.29
C VAL A 93 -7.25 6.24 2.83
N ASN A 94 -7.38 4.92 2.69
CA ASN A 94 -8.63 4.23 2.34
C ASN A 94 -8.60 2.75 2.80
N SER A 95 -9.68 2.02 2.49
CA SER A 95 -9.87 0.60 2.80
C SER A 95 -8.81 -0.33 2.19
N PHE A 96 -8.37 -0.04 0.96
CA PHE A 96 -7.35 -0.83 0.28
C PHE A 96 -5.98 -0.70 0.97
N ASN A 97 -5.60 0.53 1.33
CA ASN A 97 -4.37 0.79 2.07
C ASN A 97 -4.42 0.14 3.46
N TYR A 98 -5.57 0.19 4.15
CA TYR A 98 -5.80 -0.51 5.41
C TYR A 98 -5.54 -2.01 5.30
N ASP A 99 -6.10 -2.64 4.28
CA ASP A 99 -5.96 -4.07 4.04
C ASP A 99 -4.51 -4.48 3.78
N ILE A 100 -3.78 -3.70 2.97
CA ILE A 100 -2.34 -3.91 2.74
C ILE A 100 -1.54 -3.77 4.03
N LEU A 101 -1.78 -2.68 4.77
CA LEU A 101 -1.11 -2.39 6.04
C LEU A 101 -1.31 -3.53 7.04
N LYS A 102 -2.55 -3.98 7.19
CA LYS A 102 -2.92 -5.02 8.16
C LYS A 102 -2.41 -6.40 7.76
N LYS A 103 -2.47 -6.77 6.48
CA LYS A 103 -2.09 -8.12 6.02
C LYS A 103 -0.59 -8.29 5.81
N ARG A 104 0.11 -7.25 5.34
CA ARG A 104 1.49 -7.38 4.86
C ARG A 104 2.54 -6.75 5.78
N TYR A 105 2.17 -5.72 6.53
CA TYR A 105 3.14 -4.90 7.26
C TYR A 105 2.86 -4.79 8.76
N TYR A 106 1.71 -5.28 9.24
CA TYR A 106 1.36 -5.21 10.66
C TYR A 106 2.39 -5.89 11.57
N ASP A 107 2.81 -7.10 11.21
CA ASP A 107 3.79 -7.85 11.99
C ASP A 107 5.16 -7.17 12.00
N LEU A 108 5.54 -6.55 10.88
CA LEU A 108 6.77 -5.78 10.78
C LEU A 108 6.71 -4.55 11.70
N LEU A 109 5.64 -3.77 11.60
CA LEU A 109 5.41 -2.60 12.46
C LEU A 109 5.47 -2.99 13.93
N ARG A 110 4.76 -4.05 14.32
CA ARG A 110 4.70 -4.52 15.71
C ARG A 110 6.07 -4.99 16.25
N LYS A 111 6.91 -5.58 15.40
CA LYS A 111 8.26 -6.03 15.81
C LYS A 111 9.26 -4.89 15.86
N SER A 112 9.06 -3.87 15.04
CA SER A 112 9.99 -2.74 14.89
C SER A 112 9.81 -1.66 15.95
N THR A 113 8.86 -1.80 16.87
CA THR A 113 8.61 -0.80 17.91
C THR A 113 8.15 -1.38 19.23
N LYS A 114 8.38 -0.64 20.32
CA LYS A 114 7.87 -0.93 21.66
C LYS A 114 6.44 -0.44 21.89
N TYR A 115 5.93 0.44 21.01
CA TYR A 115 4.58 0.95 21.12
C TYR A 115 3.56 -0.09 20.65
N LYS A 116 2.37 -0.09 21.25
CA LYS A 116 1.22 -0.83 20.75
C LYS A 116 0.76 -0.22 19.42
N VAL A 117 0.69 -1.03 18.37
CA VAL A 117 0.28 -0.57 17.03
C VAL A 117 -1.20 -0.84 16.80
N VAL A 118 -1.94 0.23 16.50
CA VAL A 118 -3.35 0.22 16.07
C VAL A 118 -3.43 0.79 14.66
N ILE A 119 -4.13 0.10 13.78
CA ILE A 119 -4.36 0.55 12.41
C ILE A 119 -5.87 0.80 12.27
N GLU A 120 -6.22 2.01 11.81
CA GLU A 120 -7.60 2.47 11.64
C GLU A 120 -7.87 2.78 10.17
N GLU A 121 -9.06 2.42 9.72
CA GLU A 121 -9.62 2.88 8.45
C GLU A 121 -10.26 4.25 8.66
N VAL A 122 -9.93 5.22 7.80
CA VAL A 122 -10.59 6.52 7.83
C VAL A 122 -11.91 6.38 7.12
N LYS A 123 -13.01 6.46 7.88
CA LYS A 123 -14.38 6.49 7.37
C LYS A 123 -14.71 7.81 6.69
#